data_AF-A0A1F2WNP9-F1
#
_entry.id   AF-A0A1F2WNP9-F1
#
_cell.length_a   1.000
_cell.length_b   1.000
_cell.length_c   1.000
_cell.angle_alpha   90.00
_cell.angle_beta   90.00
_cell.angle_gamma   90.00
#
_symmetry.space_group_name_H-M   'P 1'
#
loop_
_entity.id
_entity.type
_entity.pdbx_description
1 polymer ?
#
loop_
_entity_poly.entity_id
_entity_poly.type
_entity_poly.pdbx_seq_one_letter_code
_entity_poly.pdbx_strand_id
1 'polypeptide(L)'
;MPEDSIVIEEYLNSYLPQLIEKRLAEKTVPDMEGTSFGMQLCVEGDKSLVYGITIEDARRITVTPGGIDNPIFTMRISEDAIKPLVDFVSSFISRKQYDAVTGTKGRLDLKIGMPGDWTLPVTMVFNGAEAPQMSLSGPSADLMKIVTGEVNAPSAFMQGKIKLDGDLTFGLSLANLFV
;
A
#
# COMPACT_ATOMS: atom_id res chain seq x y z
N MET A 1 -2.92 8.90 22.97
CA MET A 1 -2.39 10.22 23.44
C MET A 1 -2.48 11.22 22.29
N PRO A 2 -2.96 12.47 22.50
CA PRO A 2 -3.34 13.38 21.41
C PRO A 2 -2.20 14.02 20.61
N GLU A 3 -0.94 13.96 21.09
CA GLU A 3 0.21 14.55 20.38
C GLU A 3 0.66 13.71 19.17
N ASP A 4 0.53 12.38 19.22
CA ASP A 4 0.94 11.51 18.11
C ASP A 4 0.04 11.67 16.87
N SER A 5 -1.28 11.84 17.05
CA SER A 5 -2.22 12.05 15.94
C SER A 5 -1.97 13.38 15.21
N ILE A 6 -1.55 14.44 15.91
CA ILE A 6 -1.24 15.75 15.31
C ILE A 6 -0.01 15.63 14.38
N VAL A 7 1.01 14.87 14.79
CA VAL A 7 2.20 14.61 13.97
C VAL A 7 1.86 13.80 12.71
N ILE A 8 0.93 12.85 12.81
CA ILE A 8 0.47 12.04 11.68
C ILE A 8 -0.32 12.89 10.68
N GLU A 9 -1.27 13.69 11.16
CA GLU A 9 -2.05 14.60 10.31
C GLU A 9 -1.13 15.59 9.58
N GLU A 10 -0.13 16.16 10.27
CA GLU A 10 0.82 17.08 9.65
C GLU A 10 1.73 16.39 8.62
N TYR A 11 2.14 15.14 8.89
CA TYR A 11 2.86 14.34 7.90
C TYR A 11 2.02 14.07 6.64
N LEU A 12 0.76 13.65 6.81
CA LEU A 12 -0.15 13.34 5.71
C LEU A 12 -0.51 14.60 4.89
N ASN A 13 -0.72 15.73 5.56
CA ASN A 13 -1.12 16.98 4.91
C ASN A 13 0.05 17.73 4.27
N SER A 14 1.25 17.66 4.85
CA SER A 14 2.38 18.50 4.44
C SER A 14 3.50 17.71 3.79
N TYR A 15 3.96 16.62 4.43
CA TYR A 15 5.15 15.89 3.99
C TYR A 15 4.86 14.91 2.85
N LEU A 16 3.77 14.14 2.97
CA LEU A 16 3.41 13.12 1.99
C LEU A 16 3.18 13.69 0.57
N PRO A 17 2.45 14.81 0.38
CA PRO A 17 2.31 15.44 -0.94
C PRO A 17 3.68 15.82 -1.52
N GLN A 18 4.55 16.46 -0.72
CA GLN A 18 5.88 16.90 -1.18
C GLN A 18 6.78 15.71 -1.56
N LEU A 19 6.76 14.63 -0.78
CA LEU A 19 7.50 13.41 -1.08
C LEU A 19 7.06 12.81 -2.42
N ILE A 20 5.75 12.78 -2.65
CA ILE A 20 5.17 12.23 -3.88
C ILE A 20 5.44 13.18 -5.06
N GLU A 21 5.26 14.49 -4.92
CA GLU A 21 5.57 15.49 -5.95
C GLU A 21 7.03 15.39 -6.38
N LYS A 22 7.96 15.34 -5.43
CA LYS A 22 9.39 15.16 -5.72
C LYS A 22 9.64 13.90 -6.54
N ARG A 23 8.97 12.80 -6.18
CA ARG A 23 9.12 11.52 -6.86
C ARG A 23 8.49 11.49 -8.26
N LEU A 24 7.37 12.18 -8.46
CA LEU A 24 6.75 12.39 -9.76
C LEU A 24 7.62 13.29 -10.65
N ALA A 25 8.30 14.28 -10.07
CA ALA A 25 9.25 15.13 -10.78
C ALA A 25 10.52 14.39 -11.23
N GLU A 26 11.01 13.42 -10.43
CA GLU A 26 12.18 12.60 -10.76
C GLU A 26 11.93 11.60 -11.89
N LYS A 27 10.66 11.25 -12.15
CA LYS A 27 10.28 10.24 -13.12
C LYS A 27 9.01 10.67 -13.86
N THR A 28 9.17 11.19 -15.08
CA THR A 28 8.05 11.50 -15.99
C THR A 28 7.40 10.24 -16.55
N VAL A 29 6.11 10.05 -16.31
CA VAL A 29 5.33 8.95 -16.92
C VAL A 29 4.72 9.51 -18.20
N PRO A 30 5.12 9.03 -19.40
CA PRO A 30 4.47 9.47 -20.64
C PRO A 30 3.02 8.96 -20.69
N ASP A 31 2.18 9.61 -21.50
CA ASP A 31 0.82 9.18 -21.84
C ASP A 31 -0.20 9.12 -20.68
N MET A 32 -0.01 9.92 -19.63
CA MET A 32 -0.93 9.97 -18.48
C MET A 32 -1.98 11.09 -18.56
N GLU A 33 -2.04 11.87 -19.64
CA GLU A 33 -3.03 12.95 -19.77
C GLU A 33 -4.48 12.40 -19.71
N GLY A 34 -5.29 12.98 -18.82
CA GLY A 34 -6.67 12.59 -18.55
C GLY A 34 -6.81 11.45 -17.54
N THR A 35 -5.72 10.95 -16.95
CA THR A 35 -5.79 9.90 -15.92
C THR A 35 -6.02 10.49 -14.54
N SER A 36 -6.88 9.85 -13.75
CA SER A 36 -7.11 10.19 -12.35
C SER A 36 -7.11 8.91 -11.51
N PHE A 37 -6.32 8.90 -10.45
CA PHE A 37 -6.17 7.78 -9.54
C PHE A 37 -6.52 8.22 -8.12
N GLY A 38 -7.59 7.64 -7.56
CA GLY A 38 -8.01 7.87 -6.18
C GLY A 38 -7.60 6.74 -5.24
N MET A 39 -6.89 7.08 -4.17
CA MET A 39 -6.53 6.18 -3.08
C MET A 39 -7.13 6.70 -1.77
N GLN A 40 -7.66 5.81 -0.95
CA GLN A 40 -8.11 6.13 0.40
C GLN A 40 -7.18 5.49 1.43
N LEU A 41 -6.69 6.30 2.37
CA LEU A 41 -5.95 5.86 3.53
C LEU A 41 -6.85 5.97 4.76
N CYS A 42 -7.03 4.87 5.46
CA CYS A 42 -7.68 4.83 6.76
C CYS A 42 -6.64 4.44 7.81
N VAL A 43 -6.41 5.33 8.77
CA VAL A 43 -5.60 5.06 9.96
C VAL A 43 -6.57 4.77 11.10
N GLU A 44 -6.46 3.59 11.67
CA GLU A 44 -7.30 3.13 12.79
C GLU A 44 -6.51 3.23 14.10
N GLY A 45 -7.00 4.03 15.06
CA GLY A 45 -6.33 4.32 16.33
C GLY A 45 -7.26 4.98 17.34
N ASP A 46 -6.72 5.83 18.23
CA ASP A 46 -7.53 6.60 19.20
C ASP A 46 -8.52 7.54 18.48
N LYS A 47 -8.14 8.00 17.28
CA LYS A 47 -9.01 8.66 16.31
C LYS A 47 -8.87 7.97 14.96
N SER A 48 -9.98 7.54 14.37
CA SER A 48 -9.97 7.07 12.99
C SER A 48 -9.72 8.25 12.04
N LEU A 49 -8.56 8.28 11.41
CA LEU A 49 -8.24 9.27 10.38
C LEU A 49 -8.52 8.67 9.01
N VAL A 50 -9.22 9.41 8.16
CA VAL A 50 -9.48 9.00 6.77
C VAL A 50 -8.97 10.10 5.87
N TYR A 51 -8.19 9.73 4.86
CA TYR A 51 -7.61 10.64 3.89
C TYR A 51 -7.78 10.10 2.49
N GLY A 52 -8.25 10.96 1.60
CA GLY A 52 -8.28 10.74 0.16
C GLY A 52 -7.02 11.31 -0.47
N ILE A 53 -6.37 10.52 -1.33
CA ILE A 53 -5.20 10.90 -2.09
C ILE A 53 -5.56 10.72 -3.56
N THR A 54 -5.65 11.82 -4.31
CA THR A 54 -5.93 11.80 -5.73
C THR A 54 -4.67 12.18 -6.50
N ILE A 55 -4.32 11.41 -7.52
CA ILE A 55 -3.22 11.71 -8.43
C ILE A 55 -3.79 11.89 -9.84
N GLU A 56 -3.63 13.07 -10.40
CA GLU A 56 -4.04 13.44 -11.76
C GLU A 56 -2.82 13.54 -12.67
N ASP A 57 -2.96 12.98 -13.87
CA ASP A 57 -1.96 12.99 -14.94
C ASP A 57 -0.56 12.48 -14.54
N ALA A 58 -0.47 11.72 -13.45
CA ALA A 58 0.77 11.38 -12.76
C ALA A 58 1.69 12.59 -12.48
N ARG A 59 1.10 13.78 -12.29
CA ARG A 59 1.82 15.05 -12.09
C ARG A 59 1.31 15.85 -10.92
N ARG A 60 0.00 15.81 -10.69
CA ARG A 60 -0.64 16.55 -9.60
C ARG A 60 -1.14 15.57 -8.57
N ILE A 61 -0.69 15.75 -7.34
CA ILE A 61 -1.26 15.05 -6.19
C ILE A 61 -2.13 16.02 -5.40
N THR A 62 -3.25 15.53 -4.90
CA THR A 62 -4.10 16.23 -3.94
C THR A 62 -4.37 15.29 -2.79
N VAL A 63 -4.05 15.73 -1.57
CA VAL A 63 -4.39 15.01 -0.35
C VAL A 63 -5.50 15.78 0.33
N THR A 64 -6.59 15.09 0.63
CA THR A 64 -7.81 15.66 1.22
C THR A 64 -8.15 14.91 2.50
N PRO A 65 -8.37 15.61 3.63
CA PRO A 65 -8.97 15.01 4.80
C PRO A 65 -10.38 14.51 4.48
N GLY A 66 -10.73 13.32 4.93
CA GLY A 66 -11.98 12.63 4.62
C GLY A 66 -11.84 11.53 3.57
N GLY A 67 -12.91 10.77 3.38
CA GLY A 67 -12.97 9.75 2.33
C GLY A 67 -13.16 10.36 0.94
N ILE A 68 -12.82 9.60 -0.09
CA ILE A 68 -13.09 9.94 -1.49
C ILE A 68 -14.09 8.96 -2.08
N ASP A 69 -14.89 9.42 -3.03
CA ASP A 69 -15.83 8.57 -3.74
C ASP A 69 -15.10 7.66 -4.72
N ASN A 70 -15.41 6.35 -4.68
CA ASN A 70 -14.85 5.31 -5.55
C ASN A 70 -13.31 5.23 -5.54
N PRO A 71 -12.66 5.00 -4.37
CA PRO A 71 -11.22 4.80 -4.33
C PRO A 71 -10.86 3.51 -5.07
N ILE A 72 -9.87 3.60 -5.97
CA ILE A 72 -9.30 2.44 -6.67
C ILE A 72 -8.59 1.52 -5.67
N PHE A 73 -7.99 2.10 -4.63
CA PHE A 73 -7.30 1.38 -3.57
C PHE A 73 -7.64 1.96 -2.20
N THR A 74 -8.03 1.11 -1.24
CA THR A 74 -8.18 1.50 0.16
C THR A 74 -7.16 0.77 1.03
N MET A 75 -6.32 1.54 1.71
CA MET A 75 -5.32 1.04 2.65
C MET A 75 -5.80 1.29 4.08
N ARG A 76 -5.89 0.23 4.89
CA ARG A 76 -6.16 0.34 6.33
C ARG A 76 -4.92 -0.04 7.12
N ILE A 77 -4.46 0.87 7.97
CA ILE A 77 -3.30 0.68 8.85
C ILE A 77 -3.66 1.10 10.26
N SER A 78 -3.05 0.47 11.26
CA SER A 78 -3.14 0.94 12.65
C SER A 78 -2.31 2.22 12.86
N GLU A 79 -2.68 3.07 13.80
CA GLU A 79 -1.87 4.22 14.23
C GLU A 79 -0.49 3.74 14.78
N ASP A 80 -0.44 2.57 15.40
CA ASP A 80 0.78 1.92 15.91
C ASP A 80 1.74 1.46 14.79
N ALA A 81 1.21 1.30 13.58
CA ALA A 81 1.93 0.82 12.41
C ALA A 81 2.67 1.94 11.65
N ILE A 82 2.42 3.22 11.96
CA ILE A 82 2.88 4.36 11.14
C ILE A 82 4.37 4.65 11.32
N LYS A 83 4.87 4.76 12.56
CA LYS A 83 6.27 5.12 12.84
C LYS A 83 7.28 4.24 12.07
N PRO A 84 7.13 2.92 12.04
CA PRO A 84 8.11 2.08 11.33
C PRO A 84 7.87 1.97 9.81
N LEU A 85 6.65 2.26 9.36
CA LEU A 85 6.29 2.29 7.93
C LEU A 85 6.86 3.56 7.26
N VAL A 86 7.01 4.66 8.02
CA VAL A 86 7.75 5.88 7.60
C VAL A 86 9.22 5.58 7.32
N ASP A 87 9.88 4.81 8.19
CA ASP A 87 11.26 4.39 7.98
C ASP A 87 11.40 3.47 6.77
N PHE A 88 10.42 2.59 6.55
CA PHE A 88 10.41 1.63 5.45
C PHE A 88 10.09 2.26 4.07
N VAL A 89 9.10 3.14 3.97
CA VAL A 89 8.68 3.78 2.71
C VAL A 89 9.73 4.76 2.17
N SER A 90 10.56 5.32 3.05
CA SER A 90 11.72 6.12 2.63
C SER A 90 12.67 5.35 1.69
N SER A 91 12.61 4.01 1.71
CA SER A 91 13.51 3.14 0.94
C SER A 91 12.94 2.57 -0.37
N PHE A 92 11.66 2.74 -0.72
CA PHE A 92 11.07 2.16 -1.94
C PHE A 92 9.98 3.02 -2.61
N ILE A 93 9.98 3.05 -3.94
CA ILE A 93 8.86 3.10 -4.91
C ILE A 93 9.56 3.01 -6.28
N SER A 94 9.11 2.02 -7.07
CA SER A 94 9.44 1.88 -8.49
C SER A 94 8.16 1.57 -9.28
N ARG A 95 8.19 1.88 -10.57
CA ARG A 95 7.04 2.11 -11.46
C ARG A 95 6.31 0.83 -11.94
N LYS A 96 6.79 -0.35 -11.58
CA LYS A 96 6.26 -1.62 -12.12
C LYS A 96 4.90 -2.03 -11.55
N GLN A 97 4.47 -1.39 -10.46
CA GLN A 97 3.33 -1.84 -9.65
C GLN A 97 2.00 -1.16 -10.00
N TYR A 98 2.00 -0.25 -10.98
CA TYR A 98 0.84 0.60 -11.29
C TYR A 98 -0.18 -0.08 -12.23
N ASP A 99 0.28 -0.77 -13.26
CA ASP A 99 -0.59 -1.23 -14.37
C ASP A 99 -1.53 -2.38 -14.02
N ALA A 100 -1.38 -2.94 -12.83
CA ALA A 100 -1.98 -4.23 -12.53
C ALA A 100 -3.03 -4.14 -11.39
N VAL A 101 -3.02 -3.06 -10.60
CA VAL A 101 -3.96 -2.86 -9.50
C VAL A 101 -5.39 -2.53 -9.99
N THR A 102 -5.57 -2.06 -11.22
CA THR A 102 -6.86 -1.56 -11.75
C THR A 102 -7.85 -2.66 -12.15
N GLY A 103 -7.44 -3.92 -12.29
CA GLY A 103 -8.30 -5.04 -12.69
C GLY A 103 -8.78 -5.96 -11.56
N THR A 104 -8.31 -5.75 -10.33
CA THR A 104 -8.38 -6.77 -9.28
C THR A 104 -9.44 -6.44 -8.24
N LYS A 105 -10.31 -7.39 -7.89
CA LYS A 105 -11.31 -7.28 -6.81
C LYS A 105 -10.97 -8.30 -5.74
N GLY A 106 -10.96 -7.89 -4.47
CA GLY A 106 -10.75 -8.77 -3.33
C GLY A 106 -9.96 -8.10 -2.22
N ARG A 107 -9.62 -8.88 -1.18
CA ARG A 107 -8.92 -8.38 0.01
C ARG A 107 -7.64 -9.15 0.27
N LEU A 108 -6.56 -8.42 0.51
CA LEU A 108 -5.26 -8.97 0.88
C LEU A 108 -4.89 -8.52 2.30
N ASP A 109 -4.77 -9.48 3.20
CA ASP A 109 -4.26 -9.27 4.55
C ASP A 109 -2.76 -9.57 4.58
N LEU A 110 -1.94 -8.59 4.90
CA LEU A 110 -0.49 -8.70 5.00
C LEU A 110 -0.07 -8.68 6.45
N LYS A 111 0.79 -9.61 6.86
CA LYS A 111 1.48 -9.56 8.15
C LYS A 111 2.98 -9.53 7.91
N ILE A 112 3.54 -8.33 7.98
CA ILE A 112 4.95 -8.08 7.66
C ILE A 112 5.76 -8.21 8.95
N GLY A 113 6.64 -9.20 9.04
CA GLY A 113 7.59 -9.33 10.13
C GLY A 113 8.73 -8.34 9.97
N MET A 114 8.91 -7.45 10.95
CA MET A 114 9.91 -6.40 10.93
C MET A 114 11.09 -6.74 11.84
N PRO A 115 12.27 -6.12 11.65
CA PRO A 115 13.41 -6.32 12.53
C PRO A 115 13.04 -5.98 13.99
N GLY A 116 13.38 -6.86 14.93
CA GLY A 116 13.07 -6.68 16.36
C GLY A 116 11.77 -7.35 16.84
N ASP A 117 11.40 -8.49 16.25
CA ASP A 117 10.28 -9.36 16.68
C ASP A 117 8.87 -8.75 16.70
N TRP A 118 8.68 -7.63 16.00
CA TRP A 118 7.37 -7.00 15.88
C TRP A 118 6.80 -7.21 14.47
N THR A 119 5.47 -7.27 14.37
CA THR A 119 4.75 -7.56 13.11
C THR A 119 3.79 -6.43 12.77
N LEU A 120 3.78 -6.05 11.50
CA LEU A 120 2.95 -5.00 10.95
C LEU A 120 1.77 -5.62 10.17
N PRO A 121 0.54 -5.60 10.71
CA PRO A 121 -0.64 -5.98 9.96
C PRO A 121 -1.03 -4.84 9.00
N VAL A 122 -1.25 -5.17 7.73
CA VAL A 122 -1.73 -4.24 6.71
C VAL A 122 -2.88 -4.91 5.98
N THR A 123 -4.02 -4.23 5.86
CA THR A 123 -5.15 -4.73 5.06
C THR A 123 -5.30 -3.88 3.81
N MET A 124 -5.34 -4.55 2.66
CA MET A 124 -5.55 -3.95 1.36
C MET A 124 -6.88 -4.44 0.80
N VAL A 125 -7.79 -3.52 0.49
CA VAL A 125 -9.06 -3.84 -0.17
C VAL A 125 -9.05 -3.27 -1.58
N PHE A 126 -9.12 -4.16 -2.56
CA PHE A 126 -9.12 -3.82 -3.97
C PHE A 126 -10.57 -3.67 -4.46
N ASN A 127 -10.89 -2.49 -5.02
CA ASN A 127 -12.21 -2.19 -5.59
C ASN A 127 -13.39 -2.46 -4.63
N GLY A 128 -13.20 -2.25 -3.32
CA GLY A 128 -14.25 -2.36 -2.30
C GLY A 128 -14.77 -3.77 -2.02
N ALA A 129 -14.13 -4.82 -2.56
CA ALA A 129 -14.58 -6.20 -2.40
C ALA A 129 -13.82 -6.92 -1.28
N GLU A 130 -14.53 -7.42 -0.27
CA GLU A 130 -13.94 -8.20 0.83
C GLU A 130 -13.64 -9.67 0.44
N ALA A 131 -14.14 -10.13 -0.72
CA ALA A 131 -13.87 -11.45 -1.28
C ALA A 131 -13.58 -11.35 -2.80
N PRO A 132 -12.75 -12.24 -3.37
CA PRO A 132 -11.96 -13.27 -2.70
C PRO A 132 -10.91 -12.68 -1.74
N GLN A 133 -10.53 -13.44 -0.71
CA GLN A 133 -9.60 -12.99 0.34
C GLN A 133 -8.34 -13.86 0.38
N MET A 134 -7.19 -13.24 0.63
CA MET A 134 -5.92 -13.95 0.83
C MET A 134 -5.15 -13.29 1.97
N SER A 135 -4.42 -14.10 2.75
CA SER A 135 -3.49 -13.64 3.76
C SER A 135 -2.06 -14.04 3.39
N LEU A 136 -1.16 -13.06 3.38
CA LEU A 136 0.27 -13.24 3.17
C LEU A 136 1.04 -12.78 4.40
N SER A 137 1.91 -13.64 4.94
CA SER A 137 2.77 -13.29 6.06
C SER A 137 4.21 -13.72 5.84
N GLY A 138 5.16 -12.93 6.34
CA GLY A 138 6.58 -13.24 6.22
C GLY A 138 7.47 -12.06 6.60
N PRO A 139 8.80 -12.25 6.64
CA PRO A 139 9.74 -11.18 6.90
C PRO A 139 9.67 -10.08 5.83
N SER A 140 9.84 -8.82 6.23
CA SER A 140 9.81 -7.66 5.31
C SER A 140 10.80 -7.80 4.15
N ALA A 141 11.99 -8.37 4.39
CA ALA A 141 12.99 -8.61 3.36
C ALA A 141 12.52 -9.59 2.28
N ASP A 142 11.82 -10.66 2.66
CA ASP A 142 11.31 -11.67 1.72
C ASP A 142 10.05 -11.17 1.00
N LEU A 143 9.16 -10.48 1.71
CA LEU A 143 7.98 -9.85 1.12
C LEU A 143 8.38 -8.76 0.11
N MET A 144 9.42 -7.98 0.40
CA MET A 144 9.94 -6.98 -0.53
C MET A 144 10.45 -7.63 -1.82
N LYS A 145 11.20 -8.73 -1.73
CA LYS A 145 11.68 -9.48 -2.90
C LYS A 145 10.53 -10.02 -3.76
N ILE A 146 9.41 -10.36 -3.13
CA ILE A 146 8.21 -10.81 -3.85
C ILE A 146 7.55 -9.64 -4.57
N VAL A 147 7.38 -8.52 -3.87
CA VAL A 147 6.75 -7.29 -4.38
C VAL A 147 7.58 -6.59 -5.46
N THR A 148 8.91 -6.78 -5.48
CA THR A 148 9.79 -6.30 -6.55
C THR A 148 9.91 -7.27 -7.74
N GLY A 149 9.33 -8.47 -7.62
CA GLY A 149 9.45 -9.53 -8.62
C GLY A 149 10.82 -10.22 -8.65
N GLU A 150 11.71 -9.95 -7.69
CA GLU A 150 13.01 -10.64 -7.53
C GLU A 150 12.82 -12.11 -7.17
N VAL A 151 11.77 -12.42 -6.41
CA VAL A 151 11.39 -13.78 -6.01
C VAL A 151 9.92 -14.02 -6.34
N ASN A 152 9.62 -15.13 -7.01
CA ASN A 152 8.23 -15.52 -7.26
C ASN A 152 7.56 -16.03 -5.96
N ALA A 153 6.37 -15.52 -5.65
CA ALA A 153 5.62 -15.82 -4.42
C ALA A 153 5.40 -17.33 -4.16
N PRO A 154 4.91 -18.13 -5.13
CA PRO A 154 4.85 -19.60 -4.99
C PRO A 154 6.16 -20.26 -4.56
N SER A 155 7.29 -19.84 -5.14
CA SER A 155 8.61 -20.40 -4.79
C SER A 155 9.02 -20.04 -3.36
N ALA A 156 8.78 -18.80 -2.93
CA ALA A 156 9.04 -18.38 -1.56
C ALA A 156 8.16 -19.13 -0.53
N PHE A 157 6.91 -19.42 -0.88
CA PHE A 157 6.01 -20.21 -0.06
C PHE A 157 6.47 -21.67 0.06
N MET A 158 6.81 -22.34 -1.04
CA MET A 158 7.34 -23.71 -1.02
C MET A 158 8.63 -23.85 -0.20
N GLN A 159 9.45 -22.79 -0.16
CA GLN A 159 10.67 -22.73 0.66
C GLN A 159 10.41 -22.40 2.13
N GLY A 160 9.16 -22.14 2.53
CA GLY A 160 8.78 -21.77 3.89
C GLY A 160 9.16 -20.34 4.30
N LYS A 161 9.55 -19.48 3.35
CA LYS A 161 9.95 -18.07 3.61
C LYS A 161 8.76 -17.16 3.89
N ILE A 162 7.61 -17.51 3.31
CA ILE A 162 6.34 -16.83 3.53
C ILE A 162 5.25 -17.86 3.81
N LYS A 163 4.16 -17.42 4.44
CA LYS A 163 2.92 -18.21 4.57
C LYS A 163 1.82 -17.54 3.76
N LEU A 164 1.09 -18.36 3.01
CA LEU A 164 -0.09 -17.99 2.25
C LEU A 164 -1.29 -18.74 2.85
N ASP A 165 -2.40 -18.04 3.04
CA ASP A 165 -3.68 -18.60 3.50
C ASP A 165 -4.84 -17.96 2.71
N GLY A 166 -5.98 -18.65 2.59
CA GLY A 166 -7.14 -18.18 1.82
C GLY A 166 -7.11 -18.54 0.34
N ASP A 167 -7.65 -17.66 -0.50
CA ASP A 167 -7.81 -17.89 -1.94
C ASP A 167 -6.47 -17.74 -2.68
N LEU A 168 -5.83 -18.87 -2.93
CA LEU A 168 -4.56 -18.93 -3.66
C LEU A 168 -4.69 -18.49 -5.12
N THR A 169 -5.87 -18.65 -5.75
CA THR A 169 -6.09 -18.21 -7.14
C THR A 169 -6.08 -16.68 -7.19
N PHE A 170 -6.75 -16.05 -6.23
CA PHE A 170 -6.68 -14.61 -6.01
C PHE A 170 -5.25 -14.15 -5.71
N GLY A 171 -4.54 -14.84 -4.81
CA GLY A 171 -3.15 -14.54 -4.48
C GLY A 171 -2.19 -14.63 -5.67
N LEU A 172 -2.38 -15.60 -6.56
CA LEU A 172 -1.61 -15.72 -7.80
C LEU A 172 -1.94 -14.60 -8.80
N SER A 173 -3.20 -14.17 -8.87
CA SER A 173 -3.59 -13.01 -9.70
C SER A 173 -2.92 -11.72 -9.20
N LEU A 174 -2.84 -11.54 -7.87
CA LEU A 174 -2.12 -10.44 -7.23
C LEU A 174 -0.62 -10.50 -7.49
N ALA A 175 -0.01 -11.68 -7.45
CA ALA A 175 1.42 -11.83 -7.73
C ALA A 175 1.78 -11.36 -9.15
N ASN A 176 0.91 -11.63 -10.13
CA ASN A 176 1.06 -11.14 -11.51
C ASN A 176 0.99 -9.61 -11.63
N LEU A 177 0.57 -8.90 -10.58
CA LEU A 177 0.53 -7.45 -10.58
C LEU A 177 1.87 -6.78 -10.31
N PHE A 178 2.81 -7.55 -9.77
CA PHE A 178 4.11 -7.06 -9.31
C PHE A 178 5.29 -7.57 -10.18
N VAL A 179 5.02 -8.42 -11.18
CA VAL A 179 6.04 -9.01 -12.08
C VAL A 179 6.10 -8.33 -13.44
#